data_AF-A0A8S1HNH4-F1
#
_entry.id   AF-A0A8S1HNH4-F1
#
_cell.length_a   1.000
_cell.length_b   1.000
_cell.length_c   1.000
_cell.angle_alpha   90.00
_cell.angle_beta   90.00
_cell.angle_gamma   90.00
#
_symmetry.space_group_name_H-M   'P 1'
#
loop_
_entity.id
_entity.type
_entity.pdbx_description
1 polymer ?
#
loop_
_entity_poly.entity_id
_entity_poly.type
_entity_poly.pdbx_seq_one_letter_code
_entity_poly.pdbx_strand_id
1 'polypeptide(L)'
;MSPAADPNRNQKDATSVSALMTALRGVRKSKSYHSQEATDRSLQKKKSYSLRFYVYIAIWITCISYLFALLNRGPVFIMASYIERSATALNTFRSLFNELRKADKTFNRNSELYKYLSGEMRGHQVTQRQYAKSSRETEGLAKFYLSYLSSTRRLNELQETYKGGEKSIEESARIVGLQLPQRKN
;
A
#
# COMPACT_ATOMS: atom_id res chain seq x y z
N MET A 1 83.88 -35.69 68.05
CA MET A 1 83.76 -35.08 66.70
C MET A 1 82.37 -35.36 66.16
N SER A 2 81.50 -34.35 66.10
CA SER A 2 80.23 -34.42 65.33
C SER A 2 80.46 -33.89 63.93
N PRO A 3 80.11 -34.68 62.91
CA PRO A 3 79.58 -34.12 61.67
C PRO A 3 78.44 -35.00 61.13
N ALA A 4 77.52 -34.57 60.30
CA ALA A 4 76.96 -33.27 59.98
C ALA A 4 75.53 -33.62 59.55
N ALA A 5 74.52 -32.91 60.03
CA ALA A 5 73.15 -33.14 59.59
C ALA A 5 73.08 -32.87 58.08
N ASP A 6 72.81 -33.90 57.28
CA ASP A 6 72.66 -33.80 55.83
C ASP A 6 71.49 -32.85 55.50
N PRO A 7 71.76 -31.64 54.95
CA PRO A 7 70.74 -30.62 54.72
C PRO A 7 69.79 -31.00 53.57
N ASN A 8 70.05 -32.09 52.83
CA ASN A 8 69.34 -32.44 51.61
C ASN A 8 68.04 -33.23 51.86
N ARG A 9 67.86 -33.83 53.05
CA ARG A 9 66.64 -34.61 53.36
C ARG A 9 65.41 -33.73 53.57
N ASN A 10 65.57 -32.59 54.26
CA ASN A 10 64.46 -31.67 54.55
C ASN A 10 64.05 -30.81 53.34
N GLN A 11 64.94 -30.60 52.37
CA GLN A 11 64.64 -29.77 51.18
C GLN A 11 63.67 -30.47 50.22
N LYS A 12 63.75 -31.81 50.10
CA LYS A 12 62.89 -32.62 49.22
C LYS A 12 61.46 -32.73 49.73
N ASP A 13 61.29 -32.77 51.04
CA ASP A 13 59.97 -32.82 51.69
C ASP A 13 59.27 -31.45 51.60
N ALA A 14 60.01 -30.36 51.76
CA ALA A 14 59.49 -29.00 51.61
C ALA A 14 59.04 -28.66 50.17
N THR A 15 59.77 -29.16 49.16
CA THR A 15 59.38 -28.99 47.74
C THR A 15 58.18 -29.84 47.37
N SER A 16 58.09 -31.07 47.90
CA SER A 16 56.93 -31.95 47.69
C SER A 16 55.63 -31.38 48.28
N VAL A 17 55.69 -30.85 49.50
CA VAL A 17 54.52 -30.26 50.17
C VAL A 17 54.06 -28.96 49.50
N SER A 18 54.99 -28.10 49.05
CA SER A 18 54.62 -26.87 48.33
C SER A 18 54.02 -27.17 46.94
N ALA A 19 54.53 -28.20 46.25
CA ALA A 19 53.97 -28.69 45.00
C ALA A 19 52.54 -29.24 45.19
N LEU A 20 52.32 -30.04 46.24
CA LEU A 20 50.98 -30.53 46.59
C LEU A 20 50.01 -29.41 46.96
N MET A 21 50.45 -28.43 47.75
CA MET A 21 49.61 -27.27 48.11
C MET A 21 49.29 -26.37 46.91
N THR A 22 50.19 -26.30 45.92
CA THR A 22 49.95 -25.58 44.66
C THR A 22 48.98 -26.34 43.77
N ALA A 23 49.12 -27.66 43.66
CA ALA A 23 48.21 -28.53 42.92
C ALA A 23 46.79 -28.51 43.53
N LEU A 24 46.65 -28.60 44.85
CA LEU A 24 45.36 -28.54 45.54
C LEU A 24 44.68 -27.18 45.39
N ARG A 25 45.45 -26.07 45.41
CA ARG A 25 44.92 -24.73 45.11
C ARG A 25 44.43 -24.61 43.66
N GLY A 26 45.15 -25.20 42.70
CA GLY A 26 44.73 -25.27 41.29
C GLY A 26 43.43 -26.06 41.10
N VAL A 27 43.31 -27.23 41.73
CA VAL A 27 42.10 -28.07 41.68
C VAL A 27 40.90 -27.37 42.32
N ARG A 28 41.10 -26.65 43.43
CA ARG A 28 40.02 -25.91 44.09
C ARG A 28 39.54 -24.72 43.24
N LYS A 29 40.44 -24.02 42.55
CA LYS A 29 40.07 -22.99 41.57
C LYS A 29 39.31 -23.56 40.36
N SER A 30 39.77 -24.68 39.78
CA SER A 30 39.12 -25.33 38.64
C SER A 30 37.65 -25.72 38.93
N LYS A 31 37.37 -26.25 40.13
CA LYS A 31 35.99 -26.53 40.55
C LYS A 31 35.12 -25.27 40.67
N SER A 32 35.70 -24.14 41.10
CA SER A 32 34.98 -22.86 41.20
C SER A 32 34.61 -22.29 39.82
N TYR A 33 35.53 -22.34 38.85
CA TYR A 33 35.27 -21.86 37.48
C TYR A 33 34.22 -22.69 36.75
N HIS A 34 34.25 -24.03 36.88
CA HIS A 34 33.22 -24.87 36.27
C HIS A 34 31.83 -24.72 36.92
N SER A 35 31.76 -24.42 38.22
CA SER A 35 30.48 -24.14 38.89
C SER A 35 29.87 -22.81 38.43
N GLN A 36 30.70 -21.75 38.30
CA GLN A 36 30.25 -20.44 37.82
C GLN A 36 29.83 -20.44 36.34
N GLU A 37 30.55 -21.15 35.47
CA GLU A 37 30.15 -21.28 34.06
C GLU A 37 28.81 -22.04 33.91
N ALA A 38 28.56 -23.04 34.75
CA ALA A 38 27.30 -23.78 34.72
C ALA A 38 26.12 -22.89 35.12
N THR A 39 26.30 -22.03 36.13
CA THR A 39 25.28 -21.06 36.55
C THR A 39 25.01 -20.02 35.45
N ASP A 40 26.05 -19.49 34.79
CA ASP A 40 25.89 -18.50 33.72
C ASP A 40 25.22 -19.06 32.47
N ARG A 41 25.55 -20.31 32.07
CA ARG A 41 24.85 -20.99 30.97
C ARG A 41 23.38 -21.26 31.30
N SER A 42 23.06 -21.58 32.54
CA SER A 42 21.66 -21.77 32.97
C SER A 42 20.88 -20.46 32.96
N LEU A 43 21.52 -19.35 33.34
CA LEU A 43 20.92 -18.02 33.36
C LEU A 43 20.72 -17.48 31.93
N GLN A 44 21.69 -17.70 31.03
CA GLN A 44 21.56 -17.37 29.61
C GLN A 44 20.44 -18.17 28.93
N LYS A 45 20.33 -19.47 29.23
CA LYS A 45 19.22 -20.30 28.72
C LYS A 45 17.87 -19.75 29.21
N LYS A 46 17.72 -19.43 30.51
CA LYS A 46 16.49 -18.83 31.06
C LYS A 46 16.12 -17.50 30.39
N LYS A 47 17.09 -16.61 30.15
CA LYS A 47 16.86 -15.35 29.42
C LYS A 47 16.44 -15.59 27.97
N SER A 48 17.01 -16.57 27.29
CA SER A 48 16.64 -16.94 25.91
C SER A 48 15.21 -17.49 25.80
N TYR A 49 14.80 -18.34 26.74
CA TYR A 49 13.42 -18.86 26.78
C TYR A 49 12.40 -17.75 27.07
N SER A 50 12.74 -16.82 27.98
CA SER A 50 11.88 -15.66 28.26
C SER A 50 11.73 -14.75 27.03
N LEU A 51 12.82 -14.48 26.30
CA LEU A 51 12.75 -13.59 25.13
C LEU A 51 11.93 -14.20 24.00
N ARG A 52 12.08 -15.50 23.74
CA ARG A 52 11.26 -16.23 22.76
C ARG A 52 9.79 -16.16 23.11
N PHE A 53 9.44 -16.32 24.39
CA PHE A 53 8.06 -16.23 24.86
C PHE A 53 7.45 -14.84 24.64
N TYR A 54 8.19 -13.76 24.94
CA TYR A 54 7.73 -12.39 24.66
C TYR A 54 7.54 -12.10 23.17
N VAL A 55 8.42 -12.63 22.31
CA VAL A 55 8.27 -12.49 20.85
C VAL A 55 7.02 -13.20 20.35
N TYR A 56 6.74 -14.42 20.83
CA TYR A 56 5.50 -15.13 20.49
C TYR A 56 4.25 -14.39 20.94
N ILE A 57 4.24 -13.82 22.15
CA ILE A 57 3.13 -13.02 22.66
C ILE A 57 2.95 -11.74 21.83
N ALA A 58 4.03 -11.04 21.48
CA ALA A 58 3.95 -9.83 20.65
C ALA A 58 3.41 -10.12 19.24
N ILE A 59 3.84 -11.22 18.62
CA ILE A 59 3.31 -11.69 17.33
C ILE A 59 1.82 -12.06 17.48
N TRP A 60 1.45 -12.75 18.55
CA TRP A 60 0.06 -13.16 18.78
C TRP A 60 -0.86 -11.96 19.01
N ILE A 61 -0.44 -10.97 19.80
CA ILE A 61 -1.18 -9.72 20.04
C ILE A 61 -1.33 -8.91 18.76
N THR A 62 -0.27 -8.80 17.94
CA THR A 62 -0.35 -8.09 16.66
C THR A 62 -1.24 -8.83 15.66
N CYS A 63 -1.17 -10.16 15.58
CA CYS A 63 -2.08 -10.97 14.77
C CYS A 63 -3.55 -10.83 15.21
N ILE A 64 -3.84 -10.85 16.52
CA ILE A 64 -5.20 -10.66 17.04
C ILE A 64 -5.70 -9.25 16.78
N SER A 65 -4.86 -8.24 16.96
CA SER A 65 -5.21 -6.85 16.66
C SER A 65 -5.53 -6.68 15.16
N TYR A 66 -4.75 -7.33 14.29
CA TYR A 66 -5.00 -7.34 12.85
C TYR A 66 -6.27 -8.11 12.48
N LEU A 67 -6.51 -9.27 13.10
CA LEU A 67 -7.72 -10.06 12.91
C LEU A 67 -8.96 -9.30 13.38
N PHE A 68 -8.87 -8.63 14.53
CA PHE A 68 -9.92 -7.77 15.08
C PHE A 68 -10.17 -6.54 14.19
N ALA A 69 -9.12 -5.94 13.62
CA ALA A 69 -9.26 -4.87 12.63
C ALA A 69 -9.90 -5.36 11.32
N LEU A 70 -9.64 -6.60 10.92
CA LEU A 70 -10.25 -7.24 9.75
C LEU A 70 -11.72 -7.59 9.99
N LEU A 71 -12.06 -8.01 11.22
CA LEU A 71 -13.42 -8.35 11.64
C LEU A 71 -14.29 -7.10 11.90
N ASN A 72 -13.68 -6.01 12.39
CA ASN A 72 -14.33 -4.71 12.61
C ASN A 72 -14.32 -3.79 11.37
N ARG A 73 -13.76 -4.22 10.23
CA ARG A 73 -14.12 -3.64 8.93
C ARG A 73 -15.56 -4.05 8.63
N GLY A 74 -16.50 -3.37 9.27
CA GLY A 74 -17.92 -3.67 9.19
C GLY A 74 -18.47 -3.57 7.76
N PRO A 75 -19.67 -4.13 7.53
CA PRO A 75 -20.35 -4.09 6.24
C PRO A 75 -20.60 -2.66 5.74
N VAL A 76 -20.57 -1.67 6.62
CA VAL A 76 -20.77 -0.24 6.31
C VAL A 76 -19.68 0.31 5.39
N PHE A 77 -18.41 -0.14 5.52
CA PHE A 77 -17.33 0.32 4.64
C PHE A 77 -17.48 -0.25 3.22
N ILE A 78 -17.89 -1.52 3.12
CA ILE A 78 -18.17 -2.16 1.83
C ILE A 78 -19.38 -1.50 1.16
N MET A 79 -20.46 -1.27 1.90
CA MET A 79 -21.66 -0.61 1.39
C MET A 79 -21.40 0.86 1.01
N ALA A 80 -20.61 1.61 1.78
CA ALA A 80 -20.26 3.00 1.43
C ALA A 80 -19.48 3.07 0.11
N SER A 81 -18.49 2.19 -0.08
CA SER A 81 -17.75 2.11 -1.35
C SER A 81 -18.62 1.68 -2.54
N TYR A 82 -19.70 0.94 -2.29
CA TYR A 82 -20.63 0.50 -3.31
C TYR A 82 -21.62 1.60 -3.69
N ILE A 83 -22.16 2.30 -2.69
CA ILE A 83 -23.07 3.45 -2.88
C ILE A 83 -22.37 4.55 -3.68
N GLU A 84 -21.12 4.89 -3.32
CA GLU A 84 -20.33 5.89 -4.03
C GLU A 84 -20.11 5.54 -5.51
N ARG A 85 -19.76 4.28 -5.80
CA ARG A 85 -19.56 3.80 -7.18
C ARG A 85 -20.85 3.78 -8.00
N SER A 86 -21.96 3.39 -7.38
CA SER A 86 -23.26 3.44 -8.05
C SER A 86 -23.66 4.88 -8.40
N ALA A 87 -23.35 5.84 -7.52
CA ALA A 87 -23.62 7.25 -7.76
C ALA A 87 -22.74 7.82 -8.88
N THR A 88 -21.45 7.49 -8.93
CA THR A 88 -20.55 7.96 -10.01
C THR A 88 -20.96 7.41 -11.37
N ALA A 89 -21.29 6.12 -11.46
CA ALA A 89 -21.77 5.51 -12.70
C ALA A 89 -23.05 6.20 -13.19
N LEU A 90 -24.04 6.39 -12.32
CA LEU A 90 -25.28 7.09 -12.68
C LEU A 90 -25.03 8.53 -13.13
N ASN A 91 -24.08 9.23 -12.51
CA ASN A 91 -23.71 10.58 -12.93
C ASN A 91 -23.07 10.59 -14.32
N THR A 92 -22.20 9.63 -14.64
CA THR A 92 -21.63 9.51 -16.00
C THR A 92 -22.69 9.25 -17.06
N PHE A 93 -23.66 8.37 -16.78
CA PHE A 93 -24.78 8.10 -17.68
C PHE A 93 -25.72 9.31 -17.83
N ARG A 94 -25.99 10.05 -16.75
CA ARG A 94 -26.75 11.30 -16.82
C ARG A 94 -26.06 12.33 -17.70
N SER A 95 -24.75 12.49 -17.54
CA SER A 95 -23.96 13.39 -18.37
C SER A 95 -23.96 12.94 -19.84
N LEU A 96 -23.90 11.64 -20.11
CA LEU A 96 -24.02 11.07 -21.46
C LEU A 96 -25.37 11.43 -22.08
N PHE A 97 -26.49 11.25 -21.36
CA PHE A 97 -27.81 11.63 -21.85
C PHE A 97 -27.94 13.14 -22.11
N ASN A 98 -27.31 13.97 -21.29
CA ASN A 98 -27.28 15.41 -21.50
C ASN A 98 -26.50 15.78 -22.77
N GLU A 99 -25.36 15.15 -23.02
CA GLU A 99 -24.61 15.36 -24.27
C GLU A 99 -25.38 14.86 -25.50
N LEU A 100 -26.04 13.69 -25.42
CA LEU A 100 -26.90 13.20 -26.48
C LEU A 100 -28.04 14.17 -26.79
N ARG A 101 -28.64 14.78 -25.77
CA ARG A 101 -29.69 15.79 -25.94
C ARG A 101 -29.18 17.10 -26.56
N LYS A 102 -27.91 17.44 -26.35
CA LYS A 102 -27.28 18.61 -27.00
C LYS A 102 -26.96 18.33 -28.46
N ALA A 103 -26.52 17.12 -28.77
CA ALA A 103 -26.18 16.70 -30.13
C ALA A 103 -27.45 16.50 -30.99
N ASP A 104 -28.50 15.90 -30.42
CA ASP A 104 -29.74 15.58 -31.11
C ASP A 104 -30.95 16.15 -30.37
N LYS A 105 -31.61 17.14 -30.99
CA LYS A 105 -32.82 17.78 -30.46
C LYS A 105 -34.03 16.84 -30.49
N THR A 106 -34.00 15.77 -31.28
CA THR A 106 -35.06 14.75 -31.35
C THR A 106 -34.91 13.68 -30.28
N PHE A 107 -33.78 13.66 -29.56
CA PHE A 107 -33.53 12.74 -28.47
C PHE A 107 -34.44 13.03 -27.26
N ASN A 108 -35.53 12.27 -27.17
CA ASN A 108 -36.48 12.29 -26.06
C ASN A 108 -36.48 10.94 -25.32
N ARG A 109 -37.07 10.89 -24.12
CA ARG A 109 -37.24 9.68 -23.31
C ARG A 109 -38.00 8.55 -24.04
N ASN A 110 -38.75 8.90 -25.08
CA ASN A 110 -39.50 7.95 -25.91
C ASN A 110 -38.65 7.32 -27.03
N SER A 111 -37.46 7.87 -27.31
CA SER A 111 -36.52 7.34 -28.31
C SER A 111 -36.11 5.91 -27.95
N GLU A 112 -36.02 5.05 -28.97
CA GLU A 112 -35.55 3.68 -28.82
C GLU A 112 -34.15 3.62 -28.20
N LEU A 113 -33.28 4.57 -28.56
CA LEU A 113 -31.93 4.70 -28.00
C LEU A 113 -31.97 5.01 -26.50
N TYR A 114 -32.86 5.89 -26.06
CA TYR A 114 -33.02 6.18 -24.62
C TYR A 114 -33.52 4.95 -23.86
N LYS A 115 -34.51 4.24 -24.41
CA LYS A 115 -35.07 3.02 -23.80
C LYS A 115 -34.01 1.93 -23.72
N TYR A 116 -33.26 1.69 -24.79
CA TYR A 116 -32.16 0.74 -24.84
C TYR A 116 -31.09 1.06 -23.79
N LEU A 117 -30.56 2.29 -23.77
CA LEU A 117 -29.54 2.71 -22.82
C LEU A 117 -30.04 2.65 -21.37
N SER A 118 -31.29 3.06 -21.12
CA SER A 118 -31.89 2.99 -19.79
C SER A 118 -32.13 1.56 -19.30
N GLY A 119 -32.45 0.64 -20.22
CA GLY A 119 -32.59 -0.79 -19.96
C GLY A 119 -31.24 -1.42 -19.63
N GLU A 120 -30.22 -1.11 -20.41
CA GLU A 120 -28.85 -1.57 -20.21
C GLU A 120 -28.31 -1.10 -18.84
N MET A 121 -28.50 0.18 -18.50
CA MET A 121 -28.13 0.73 -17.19
C MET A 121 -28.80 0.00 -16.02
N ARG A 122 -30.09 -0.31 -16.14
CA ARG A 122 -30.84 -1.02 -15.08
C ARG A 122 -30.43 -2.48 -14.98
N GLY A 123 -30.22 -3.15 -16.11
CA GLY A 123 -29.72 -4.52 -16.16
C GLY A 123 -28.37 -4.66 -15.46
N HIS A 124 -27.51 -3.65 -15.56
CA HIS A 124 -26.20 -3.65 -14.91
C HIS A 124 -26.19 -3.28 -13.41
N GLN A 125 -27.31 -2.79 -12.87
CA GLN A 125 -27.42 -2.38 -11.46
C GLN A 125 -27.77 -3.55 -10.51
N VAL A 126 -28.32 -4.67 -11.02
CA VAL A 126 -29.06 -5.65 -10.19
C VAL A 126 -28.26 -6.92 -9.82
N THR A 127 -27.06 -7.15 -10.35
CA THR A 127 -26.40 -8.48 -10.23
C THR A 127 -25.05 -8.42 -9.51
N GLN A 128 -24.93 -9.13 -8.39
CA GLN A 128 -23.94 -8.80 -7.33
C GLN A 128 -22.61 -9.58 -7.38
N ARG A 129 -22.40 -10.59 -8.25
CA ARG A 129 -21.18 -11.44 -8.18
C ARG A 129 -20.39 -11.66 -9.49
N GLN A 130 -20.97 -11.48 -10.67
CA GLN A 130 -20.22 -11.53 -11.95
C GLN A 130 -19.77 -10.13 -12.46
N TYR A 131 -20.06 -9.07 -11.68
CA TYR A 131 -20.20 -7.69 -12.18
C TYR A 131 -19.04 -6.71 -11.93
N ALA A 132 -17.99 -7.07 -11.20
CA ALA A 132 -16.87 -6.12 -10.99
C ALA A 132 -16.14 -5.78 -12.29
N LYS A 133 -16.11 -6.71 -13.26
CA LYS A 133 -15.50 -6.50 -14.58
C LYS A 133 -16.48 -5.85 -15.56
N SER A 134 -17.68 -6.42 -15.71
CA SER A 134 -18.71 -5.93 -16.65
C SER A 134 -19.20 -4.52 -16.32
N SER A 135 -19.44 -4.19 -15.04
CA SER A 135 -19.85 -2.83 -14.65
C SER A 135 -18.77 -1.78 -14.94
N ARG A 136 -17.48 -2.13 -14.76
CA ARG A 136 -16.35 -1.26 -15.11
C ARG A 136 -16.24 -1.07 -16.61
N GLU A 137 -16.46 -2.12 -17.39
CA GLU A 137 -16.46 -2.05 -18.86
C GLU A 137 -17.58 -1.16 -19.36
N THR A 138 -18.79 -1.27 -18.81
CA THR A 138 -19.93 -0.42 -19.20
C THR A 138 -19.75 1.04 -18.79
N GLU A 139 -19.18 1.31 -17.61
CA GLU A 139 -18.87 2.68 -17.17
C GLU A 139 -17.74 3.27 -18.04
N GLY A 140 -16.73 2.47 -18.37
CA GLY A 140 -15.65 2.87 -19.27
C GLY A 140 -16.15 3.20 -20.67
N LEU A 141 -17.06 2.37 -21.21
CA LEU A 141 -17.71 2.60 -22.49
C LEU A 141 -18.55 3.90 -22.48
N ALA A 142 -19.33 4.12 -21.42
CA ALA A 142 -20.12 5.34 -21.26
C ALA A 142 -19.23 6.60 -21.20
N LYS A 143 -18.12 6.54 -20.47
CA LYS A 143 -17.11 7.61 -20.43
C LYS A 143 -16.48 7.86 -21.80
N PHE A 144 -16.13 6.78 -22.52
CA PHE A 144 -15.59 6.88 -23.87
C PHE A 144 -16.55 7.60 -24.81
N TYR A 145 -17.82 7.20 -24.84
CA TYR A 145 -18.83 7.86 -25.68
C TYR A 145 -19.09 9.31 -25.27
N LEU A 146 -19.09 9.61 -23.98
CA LEU A 146 -19.21 10.98 -23.49
C LEU A 146 -18.05 11.85 -23.99
N SER A 147 -16.81 11.37 -23.86
CA SER A 147 -15.63 12.06 -24.37
C SER A 147 -15.68 12.23 -25.88
N TYR A 148 -16.09 11.19 -26.61
CA TYR A 148 -16.24 11.22 -28.07
C TYR A 148 -17.26 12.29 -28.50
N LEU A 149 -18.48 12.25 -27.97
CA LEU A 149 -19.54 13.21 -28.30
C LEU A 149 -19.13 14.66 -27.96
N SER A 150 -18.53 14.86 -26.78
CA SER A 150 -18.05 16.18 -26.36
C SER A 150 -16.96 16.73 -27.29
N SER A 151 -16.05 15.87 -27.74
CA SER A 151 -14.96 16.22 -28.66
C SER A 151 -15.49 16.53 -30.05
N THR A 152 -16.43 15.75 -30.55
CA THR A 152 -17.08 16.01 -31.85
C THR A 152 -17.85 17.33 -31.84
N ARG A 153 -18.57 17.64 -30.77
CA ARG A 153 -19.27 18.92 -30.63
C ARG A 153 -18.29 20.09 -30.65
N ARG A 154 -17.19 20.00 -29.89
CA ARG A 154 -16.13 21.02 -29.87
C ARG A 154 -15.43 21.14 -31.22
N LEU A 155 -15.21 20.03 -31.91
CA LEU A 155 -14.64 20.02 -33.26
C LEU A 155 -15.56 20.77 -34.23
N ASN A 156 -16.87 20.56 -34.16
CA ASN A 156 -17.83 21.28 -35.00
C ASN A 156 -17.81 22.80 -34.70
N GLU A 157 -17.75 23.20 -33.43
CA GLU A 157 -17.62 24.62 -33.05
C GLU A 157 -16.32 25.25 -33.59
N LEU A 158 -15.20 24.52 -33.49
CA LEU A 158 -13.92 24.96 -34.04
C LEU A 158 -13.99 25.03 -35.56
N GLN A 159 -14.56 24.00 -36.21
CA GLN A 159 -14.75 24.02 -37.64
C GLN A 159 -15.60 25.21 -38.04
N GLU A 160 -16.73 25.52 -37.41
CA GLU A 160 -17.50 26.73 -37.72
C GLU A 160 -16.70 28.03 -37.54
N THR A 161 -15.85 28.10 -36.52
CA THR A 161 -15.00 29.27 -36.25
C THR A 161 -13.93 29.47 -37.33
N TYR A 162 -13.30 28.38 -37.77
CA TYR A 162 -12.17 28.38 -38.71
C TYR A 162 -12.58 28.06 -40.16
N LYS A 163 -13.86 27.73 -40.41
CA LYS A 163 -14.39 27.42 -41.73
C LYS A 163 -14.52 28.70 -42.53
N GLY A 164 -13.86 28.73 -43.67
CA GLY A 164 -13.81 29.86 -44.59
C GLY A 164 -12.55 29.75 -45.45
N GLY A 165 -12.60 30.33 -46.65
CA GLY A 165 -11.42 30.51 -47.50
C GLY A 165 -10.55 31.66 -46.96
N GLU A 166 -9.99 32.47 -47.85
CA GLU A 166 -9.18 33.62 -47.46
C GLU A 166 -9.98 34.61 -46.60
N LYS A 167 -9.61 34.73 -45.32
CA LYS A 167 -10.11 35.75 -44.39
C LYS A 167 -9.19 36.96 -44.43
N SER A 168 -9.72 38.15 -44.16
CA SER A 168 -8.89 39.36 -44.09
C SER A 168 -7.82 39.22 -43.00
N ILE A 169 -6.72 39.97 -43.12
CA ILE A 169 -5.63 39.93 -42.13
C ILE A 169 -6.16 40.33 -40.74
N GLU A 170 -7.09 41.29 -40.70
CA GLU A 170 -7.78 41.76 -39.49
C GLU A 170 -8.67 40.71 -38.86
N GLU A 171 -9.46 40.01 -39.67
CA GLU A 171 -10.33 38.94 -39.19
C GLU A 171 -9.51 37.75 -38.68
N SER A 172 -8.47 37.37 -39.41
CA SER A 172 -7.55 36.29 -39.04
C SER A 172 -6.82 36.59 -37.75
N ALA A 173 -6.27 37.80 -37.61
CA ALA A 173 -5.62 38.26 -36.39
C ALA A 173 -6.60 38.20 -35.19
N ARG A 174 -7.84 38.64 -35.38
CA ARG A 174 -8.86 38.63 -34.32
C ARG A 174 -9.21 37.20 -33.87
N ILE A 175 -9.35 36.26 -34.80
CA ILE A 175 -9.68 34.85 -34.49
C ILE A 175 -8.60 34.20 -33.62
N VAL A 176 -7.32 34.54 -33.84
CA VAL A 176 -6.20 34.03 -33.03
C VAL A 176 -5.90 34.89 -31.79
N GLY A 177 -6.69 35.93 -31.52
CA GLY A 177 -6.50 36.82 -30.35
C GLY A 177 -5.40 37.88 -30.53
N LEU A 178 -4.99 38.17 -31.75
CA LEU A 178 -4.03 39.21 -32.11
C LEU A 178 -4.75 40.48 -32.57
N GLN A 179 -4.08 41.63 -32.43
CA GLN A 179 -4.56 42.93 -32.91
C GLN A 179 -3.55 43.49 -33.91
N LEU A 180 -4.05 44.16 -34.95
CA LEU A 180 -3.16 44.81 -35.91
C LEU A 180 -2.58 46.10 -35.30
N PRO A 181 -1.29 46.39 -35.57
CA PRO A 181 -0.70 47.64 -35.16
C PRO A 181 -1.40 48.81 -35.87
N GLN A 182 -1.75 49.85 -35.12
CA GLN A 182 -2.25 51.09 -35.71
C GLN A 182 -1.10 51.75 -36.49
N ARG A 183 -1.34 52.09 -37.77
CA ARG A 183 -0.37 52.89 -38.54
C ARG A 183 -0.14 54.19 -37.78
N LYS A 184 1.07 54.39 -37.26
CA LYS A 184 1.53 55.72 -36.88
C LYS A 184 1.66 56.53 -38.17
N ASN A 185 0.82 57.56 -38.30
CA ASN A 185 0.99 58.61 -39.30
C ASN A 185 2.13 59.53 -38.89
#